data_AF-A0A5E4HS58-F1
#
_entry.id   AF-A0A5E4HS58-F1
#
_cell.length_a   1.000
_cell.length_b   1.000
_cell.length_c   1.000
_cell.angle_alpha   90.00
_cell.angle_beta   90.00
_cell.angle_gamma   90.00
#
_symmetry.space_group_name_H-M   'P 1'
#
loop_
_entity.id
_entity.type
_entity.pdbx_description
1 polymer ?
#
loop_
_entity_poly.entity_id
_entity_poly.type
_entity_poly.pdbx_seq_one_letter_code
_entity_poly.pdbx_strand_id
1 'polypeptide(L)' 'MNNEGSLNRACKKVKMSYKHAWLLLKEIEESVGEPLIITQRCGLDQGTSLTEKALNLLDEFNTYQSFL' A
#
# COMPACT_ATOMS: atom_id res chain seq x y z
N MET A 1 -5.14 -11.27 2.34
CA MET A 1 -3.83 -11.77 1.86
C MET A 1 -2.99 -10.58 1.40
N ASN A 2 -1.98 -10.18 2.19
CA ASN A 2 -0.98 -9.17 1.79
C ASN A 2 0.03 -9.81 0.82
N ASN A 3 -0.32 -9.86 -0.46
CA ASN A 3 0.17 -10.89 -1.39
C ASN A 3 1.60 -10.69 -1.93
N GLU A 4 2.25 -9.56 -1.66
CA GLU A 4 3.52 -9.22 -2.32
C GLU A 4 4.71 -9.21 -1.36
N GLY A 5 4.49 -8.92 -0.07
CA GLY A 5 5.53 -8.69 0.93
C GLY A 5 6.55 -7.60 0.55
N SER A 6 6.43 -6.98 -0.63
CA SER A 6 7.38 -6.05 -1.22
C SER A 6 6.65 -5.13 -2.20
N LEU A 7 6.76 -3.84 -1.94
CA LEU A 7 6.18 -2.78 -2.77
C LEU A 7 6.68 -2.86 -4.22
N ASN A 8 7.93 -3.25 -4.42
CA ASN A 8 8.51 -3.39 -5.75
C ASN A 8 7.85 -4.53 -6.54
N ARG A 9 7.53 -5.65 -5.90
CA ARG A 9 6.80 -6.74 -6.54
C ARG A 9 5.38 -6.29 -6.91
N ALA A 10 4.72 -5.56 -6.00
CA ALA A 10 3.40 -4.99 -6.25
C ALA A 10 3.40 -4.05 -7.47
N CYS A 11 4.39 -3.15 -7.55
CA CYS A 11 4.57 -2.23 -8.68
C CYS A 11 4.68 -2.97 -10.01
N LYS A 12 5.44 -4.07 -10.05
CA LYS A 12 5.60 -4.89 -11.27
C LYS A 12 4.27 -5.51 -11.72
N LYS A 13 3.43 -5.98 -10.79
CA LYS A 13 2.12 -6.54 -11.13
C LYS A 13 1.15 -5.47 -11.67
N VAL A 14 1.15 -4.30 -11.06
CA VAL A 14 0.30 -3.17 -11.46
C VAL A 14 0.87 -2.43 -12.68
N LYS A 15 2.02 -2.87 -13.23
CA LYS A 15 2.75 -2.22 -14.33
C LYS A 15 3.03 -0.74 -14.06
N MET A 16 3.27 -0.41 -12.80
CA MET A 16 3.55 0.93 -12.32
C MET A 16 5.05 1.08 -12.02
N SER A 17 5.63 2.25 -12.32
CA SER A 17 6.99 2.52 -11.88
C SER A 17 7.03 2.66 -10.35
N TYR A 18 8.08 2.12 -9.71
CA TYR A 18 8.25 2.21 -8.26
C TYR A 18 8.17 3.65 -7.74
N LYS A 19 8.79 4.60 -8.47
CA LYS A 19 8.75 6.03 -8.13
C LYS A 19 7.32 6.58 -8.16
N HIS A 20 6.54 6.23 -9.18
CA HIS A 20 5.16 6.69 -9.29
C HIS A 20 4.28 6.11 -8.18
N ALA A 21 4.42 4.82 -7.88
CA ALA A 21 3.71 4.20 -6.76
C ALA A 21 4.06 4.86 -5.42
N TRP A 22 5.34 5.18 -5.19
CA TRP A 22 5.78 5.86 -3.98
C TRP A 22 5.22 7.28 -3.84
N LEU A 23 5.16 8.03 -4.94
CA LEU A 23 4.58 9.38 -4.95
C LEU A 23 3.09 9.35 -4.64
N LEU A 24 2.33 8.48 -5.33
CA LEU A 24 0.91 8.29 -5.05
C LEU A 24 0.66 7.91 -3.59
N LEU A 25 1.46 6.98 -3.07
CA LEU A 25 1.32 6.55 -1.69
C LEU A 25 1.57 7.69 -0.70
N LYS A 26 2.59 8.51 -0.95
CA LYS A 26 2.88 9.70 -0.14
C LYS A 26 1.76 10.73 -0.20
N GLU A 27 1.17 10.98 -1.37
CA GLU A 27 0.03 11.89 -1.52
C GLU A 27 -1.19 11.40 -0.72
N ILE A 28 -1.46 10.10 -0.74
CA ILE A 28 -2.54 9.51 0.05
C ILE A 28 -2.23 9.62 1.54
N GLU A 29 -1.02 9.27 1.99
CA GLU A 29 -0.60 9.40 3.39
C GLU A 29 -0.68 10.85 3.88
N GLU A 30 -0.31 11.83 3.05
CA GLU A 30 -0.45 13.26 3.35
C GLU A 30 -1.91 13.69 3.48
N SER A 31 -2.78 13.14 2.64
CA SER A 31 -4.22 13.42 2.67
C SER A 31 -4.92 12.76 3.88
N VAL A 32 -4.48 11.56 4.25
CA VAL A 32 -5.03 10.78 5.37
C VAL A 32 -4.44 11.24 6.72
N GLY A 33 -3.23 11.82 6.71
CA GLY A 33 -2.51 12.26 7.90
C GLY A 33 -1.79 11.15 8.68
N GLU A 34 -1.81 9.90 8.16
CA GLU A 34 -1.25 8.72 8.82
C GLU A 34 -0.57 7.80 7.80
N PRO A 35 0.49 7.07 8.19
CA PRO A 35 1.16 6.14 7.30
C PRO A 35 0.26 4.94 6.95
N LEU A 36 0.28 4.56 5.67
CA LEU A 36 -0.49 3.44 5.12
C LEU A 36 0.35 2.18 4.95
N ILE A 37 1.68 2.31 4.96
CA ILE A 37 2.60 1.16 4.86
C ILE A 37 3.60 1.12 6.00
N ILE A 38 3.95 -0.10 6.40
CA ILE A 38 5.05 -0.38 7.31
C ILE A 38 6.15 -1.07 6.50
N THR A 39 7.35 -0.49 6.53
CA THR A 39 8.53 -1.12 5.93
C THR A 39 9.38 -1.73 7.04
N GLN A 40 9.57 -3.05 6.99
CA GLN A 40 10.45 -3.75 7.92
C GLN A 40 11.83 -3.88 7.28
N ARG A 41 12.82 -3.21 7.90
CA ARG A 41 14.20 -3.12 7.38
C ARG A 41 15.21 -4.00 8.13
N CYS A 42 14.79 -4.86 9.06
CA CYS A 42 15.72 -5.58 9.94
C CYS A 42 15.76 -7.09 9.65
N GLY A 43 16.94 -7.62 9.28
CA GLY A 43 17.21 -9.06 9.19
C GLY A 43 16.79 -9.74 7.87
N LEU A 44 16.68 -11.08 7.92
CA LEU A 44 16.31 -11.97 6.80
C LEU A 44 14.89 -11.72 6.26
N ASP A 45 14.04 -11.02 7.01
CA ASP A 45 12.63 -10.77 6.70
C ASP A 45 12.41 -9.29 6.30
N GLN A 46 12.92 -8.92 5.12
CA GLN A 46 12.73 -7.59 4.54
C GLN A 46 11.39 -7.52 3.81
N GLY A 47 10.54 -6.56 4.18
CA GLY A 47 9.25 -6.46 3.52
C GLY A 47 8.46 -5.18 3.75
N THR A 48 7.36 -5.06 3.00
CA THR A 48 6.39 -3.98 3.09
C THR A 48 5.01 -4.57 3.34
N SER A 49 4.37 -4.11 4.41
CA SER A 49 3.03 -4.53 4.81
C SER A 49 2.10 -3.32 4.91
N LEU A 50 0.81 -3.54 4.72
CA LEU A 50 -0.22 -2.51 4.93
C LEU A 50 -0.44 -2.29 6.43
N THR A 51 -0.72 -1.05 6.83
CA THR A 51 -1.23 -0.73 8.16
C THR A 51 -2.70 -1.13 8.28
N GLU A 52 -3.20 -1.23 9.51
CA GLU A 52 -4.64 -1.40 9.76
C GLU A 52 -5.48 -0.29 9.12
N LYS A 53 -4.97 0.95 9.15
CA LYS A 53 -5.61 2.10 8.49
C LYS A 53 -5.77 1.88 6.98
N ALA A 54 -4.73 1.38 6.32
CA ALA A 54 -4.78 1.09 4.90
C ALA A 54 -5.76 -0.04 4.57
N LEU A 55 -5.88 -1.05 5.43
CA LEU A 55 -6.88 -2.11 5.27
C LEU A 55 -8.31 -1.56 5.39
N ASN A 56 -8.57 -0.70 6.36
CA ASN A 56 -9.89 -0.06 6.53
C ASN A 56 -10.26 0.80 5.32
N LEU A 57 -9.31 1.59 4.81
CA LEU A 57 -9.50 2.41 3.61
C LEU A 57 -9.81 1.56 2.36
N LEU A 58 -9.13 0.43 2.21
CA LEU A 58 -9.40 -0.50 1.10
C LEU A 58 -10.79 -1.14 1.22
N ASP A 59 -11.21 -1.49 2.42
CA ASP A 59 -12.53 -2.05 2.66
C ASP A 59 -13.64 -1.03 2.34
N GLU A 60 -13.47 0.21 2.79
CA GLU A 60 -14.35 1.32 2.48
C GLU A 60 -14.40 1.60 0.97
N PHE A 61 -13.24 1.65 0.30
CA PHE A 61 -13.17 1.82 -1.16
C PHE A 61 -13.87 0.68 -1.92
N ASN A 62 -13.63 -0.57 -1.54
CA ASN A 62 -14.26 -1.72 -2.18
C ASN A 62 -15.78 -1.72 -1.99
N THR A 63 -16.24 -1.28 -0.81
CA THR A 63 -17.66 -1.11 -0.53
C THR A 63 -18.26 -0.10 -1.49
N TYR A 64 -17.70 1.11 -1.59
CA TYR A 64 -18.19 2.13 -2.54
C TYR A 64 -18.11 1.68 -4.00
N GLN A 65 -17.04 1.00 -4.41
CA GLN A 65 -16.88 0.51 -5.77
C GLN A 65 -17.92 -0.57 -6.13
N SER A 66 -18.34 -1.38 -5.16
CA SER A 66 -19.38 -2.40 -5.37
C SER A 66 -20.79 -1.81 -5.53
N PHE A 67 -21.00 -0.57 -5.09
CA PHE A 67 -22.28 0.14 -5.22
C PHE A 67 -22.40 0.95 -6.53
N LEU A 68 -21.30 1.12 -7.28
CA LEU A 68 -21.24 1.78 -8.58
C LEU A 68 -21.32 0.76 -9.73
#